data_AF-A0A1Q3UK78-F1
#
_entry.id   AF-A0A1Q3UK78-F1
#
_cell.length_a   1.000
_cell.length_b   1.000
_cell.length_c   1.000
_cell.angle_alpha   90.00
_cell.angle_beta   90.00
_cell.angle_gamma   90.00
#
_symmetry.space_group_name_H-M   'P 1'
#
loop_
_entity.id
_entity.type
_entity.pdbx_description
1 polymer ?
#
loop_
_entity_poly.entity_id
_entity_poly.type
_entity_poly.pdbx_seq_one_letter_code
_entity_poly.pdbx_strand_id
1 'polypeptide(L)'
;MKKSLLILLIALSYIPIYGQDVQLNNGPAADSILGTWQTADQKSRITITRKDSLYYGKLSNATLSIDKKINLHLPTSLLGIYILQDFKYSGDNRWDGMIFDPKSKKTYKCYLKLEDDGTMKVRGYKGISLFGKSQYWTRIR
;
A
#
# COMPACT_ATOMS: atom_id res chain seq x y z
N MET A 1 -16.86 62.43 42.03
CA MET A 1 -18.02 61.51 41.92
C MET A 1 -18.59 61.57 40.50
N LYS A 2 -18.36 60.54 39.69
CA LYS A 2 -19.29 59.95 38.71
C LYS A 2 -18.60 58.71 38.12
N LYS A 3 -19.34 57.60 38.15
CA LYS A 3 -18.95 56.22 37.86
C LYS A 3 -19.13 55.92 36.35
N SER A 4 -18.70 54.72 35.95
CA SER A 4 -19.01 53.99 34.71
C SER A 4 -18.13 54.29 33.49
N LEU A 5 -17.75 53.34 32.63
CA LEU A 5 -17.98 51.90 32.54
C LEU A 5 -16.98 51.33 31.51
N LEU A 6 -16.40 50.17 31.82
CA LEU A 6 -15.57 49.35 30.94
C LEU A 6 -16.44 48.77 29.81
N ILE A 7 -16.11 48.98 28.53
CA ILE A 7 -16.67 48.19 27.42
C ILE A 7 -15.51 47.67 26.57
N LEU A 8 -15.24 46.38 26.77
CA LEU A 8 -14.30 45.54 26.05
C LEU A 8 -14.85 45.27 24.64
N LEU A 9 -14.22 45.83 23.61
CA LEU A 9 -14.55 45.58 22.19
C LEU A 9 -14.10 44.16 21.81
N ILE A 10 -14.97 43.17 22.03
CA ILE A 10 -14.77 41.81 21.52
C ILE A 10 -15.14 41.82 20.03
N ALA A 11 -14.11 41.80 19.17
CA ALA A 11 -14.28 41.58 17.74
C ALA A 11 -14.77 40.15 17.49
N LEU A 12 -16.08 39.95 17.31
CA LEU A 12 -16.63 38.73 16.72
C LEU A 12 -16.42 38.78 15.20
N SER A 13 -15.21 38.44 14.74
CA SER A 13 -15.03 37.97 13.38
C SER A 13 -15.47 36.51 13.32
N TYR A 14 -16.60 36.24 12.68
CA TYR A 14 -16.96 34.89 12.23
C TYR A 14 -15.88 34.42 11.26
N ILE A 15 -14.99 33.55 11.73
CA ILE A 15 -14.08 32.80 10.85
C ILE A 15 -14.87 31.55 10.43
N PRO A 16 -15.33 31.43 9.18
CA PRO A 16 -15.82 30.16 8.70
C PRO A 16 -14.67 29.16 8.83
N ILE A 17 -14.85 28.15 9.69
CA ILE A 17 -13.95 27.01 9.78
C ILE A 17 -14.17 26.23 8.49
N TYR A 18 -13.42 26.58 7.44
CA TYR A 18 -13.26 25.70 6.29
C TYR A 18 -12.59 24.44 6.83
N GLY A 19 -13.37 23.36 6.92
CA GLY A 19 -12.86 22.05 7.26
C GLY A 19 -11.70 21.76 6.32
N GLN A 20 -10.49 21.71 6.87
CA GLN A 20 -9.34 21.27 6.11
C GLN A 20 -9.52 19.77 5.94
N ASP A 21 -9.86 19.34 4.74
CA ASP A 21 -9.77 17.94 4.37
C ASP A 21 -8.33 17.52 4.69
N VAL A 22 -8.15 16.68 5.71
CA VAL A 22 -6.84 16.14 6.05
C VAL A 22 -6.43 15.24 4.90
N GLN A 23 -5.76 15.80 3.91
CA GLN A 23 -5.00 15.03 2.95
C GLN A 23 -3.88 14.37 3.76
N LEU A 24 -4.08 13.10 4.09
CA LEU A 24 -3.03 12.25 4.64
C LEU A 24 -1.97 12.07 3.55
N ASN A 25 -1.10 13.07 3.41
CA ASN A 25 0.15 12.95 2.70
C ASN A 25 1.04 12.03 3.52
N ASN A 26 0.83 10.73 3.31
CA ASN A 26 1.81 9.69 3.56
C ASN A 26 3.16 10.24 3.06
N GLY A 27 4.08 10.57 3.99
CA GLY A 27 5.33 11.26 3.67
C GLY A 27 6.26 10.42 2.76
N PRO A 28 7.44 10.94 2.38
CA PRO A 28 8.35 10.26 1.44
C PRO A 28 8.71 8.81 1.85
N ALA A 29 8.72 8.50 3.15
CA ALA A 29 8.93 7.15 3.67
C ALA A 29 7.79 6.17 3.32
N ALA A 30 6.54 6.64 3.33
CA ALA A 30 5.38 5.81 3.04
C ALA A 30 5.25 5.46 1.55
N ASP A 31 5.73 6.36 0.68
CA ASP A 31 5.78 6.14 -0.77
C ASP A 31 7.02 5.34 -1.20
N SER A 32 7.87 4.91 -0.26
CA SER A 32 9.10 4.14 -0.54
C SER A 32 8.87 2.75 -1.16
N ILE A 33 7.63 2.23 -1.15
CA ILE A 33 7.26 0.95 -1.79
C ILE A 33 6.80 1.10 -3.24
N LEU A 34 6.56 2.31 -3.73
CA LEU A 34 6.15 2.55 -5.12
C LEU A 34 7.17 1.99 -6.11
N GLY A 35 6.70 1.51 -7.26
CA GLY A 35 7.53 0.95 -8.32
C GLY A 35 7.36 -0.55 -8.51
N THR A 36 8.27 -1.17 -9.27
CA THR A 36 8.16 -2.58 -9.69
C THR A 36 9.06 -3.49 -8.87
N TRP A 37 8.49 -4.61 -8.42
CA TRP A 37 9.11 -5.59 -7.55
C TRP A 37 9.08 -6.98 -8.19
N GLN A 38 10.19 -7.70 -8.16
CA GLN A 38 10.31 -9.07 -8.63
C GLN A 38 10.02 -10.05 -7.47
N THR A 39 9.14 -11.03 -7.70
CA THR A 39 8.87 -12.07 -6.71
C THR A 39 10.09 -12.96 -6.46
N ALA A 40 10.18 -13.55 -5.27
CA ALA A 40 11.30 -14.40 -4.87
C ALA A 40 11.56 -15.59 -5.82
N ASP A 41 10.51 -16.13 -6.43
CA ASP A 41 10.61 -17.22 -7.41
C ASP A 41 10.95 -16.76 -8.84
N GLN A 42 11.14 -15.44 -9.02
CA GLN A 42 11.43 -14.78 -10.29
C GLN A 42 10.34 -14.94 -11.37
N LYS A 43 9.15 -15.44 -11.02
CA LYS A 43 8.07 -15.72 -11.98
C LYS A 43 7.19 -14.53 -12.29
N SER A 44 7.13 -13.55 -11.40
CA SER A 44 6.18 -12.43 -11.49
C SER A 44 6.83 -11.11 -11.12
N ARG A 45 6.38 -10.04 -11.78
CA ARG A 45 6.67 -8.66 -11.39
C ARG A 45 5.40 -8.00 -10.90
N ILE A 46 5.48 -7.27 -9.79
CA ILE A 46 4.37 -6.55 -9.18
C ILE A 46 4.70 -5.07 -9.15
N THR A 47 3.90 -4.26 -9.82
CA THR A 47 4.01 -2.80 -9.79
C THR A 47 3.08 -2.26 -8.73
N ILE A 48 3.67 -1.60 -7.74
CA ILE A 48 2.96 -0.95 -6.65
C ILE A 48 2.69 0.50 -7.02
N THR A 49 1.43 0.88 -6.98
CA THR A 49 0.92 2.24 -7.22
C THR A 49 0.09 2.70 -6.03
N ARG A 50 0.06 4.01 -5.79
CA ARG A 50 -0.81 4.62 -4.78
C ARG A 50 -2.10 5.10 -5.42
N LYS A 51 -3.21 4.90 -4.72
CA LYS A 51 -4.51 5.53 -4.99
C LYS A 51 -5.01 6.09 -3.66
N ASP A 52 -5.21 7.40 -3.61
CA ASP A 52 -5.54 8.13 -2.38
C ASP A 52 -4.51 7.89 -1.27
N SER A 53 -4.88 7.26 -0.16
CA SER A 53 -3.97 6.91 0.95
C SER A 53 -3.59 5.43 1.00
N LEU A 54 -3.98 4.67 -0.03
CA LEU A 54 -3.82 3.22 -0.11
C LEU A 54 -2.88 2.83 -1.24
N TYR A 55 -2.18 1.71 -1.05
CA TYR A 55 -1.24 1.15 -2.02
C TYR A 55 -1.79 -0.17 -2.58
N TYR A 56 -1.61 -0.33 -3.88
CA TYR A 56 -2.10 -1.47 -4.65
C TYR A 56 -1.00 -2.00 -5.54
N GLY A 57 -0.87 -3.33 -5.60
CA GLY A 57 0.15 -4.02 -6.38
C GLY A 57 -0.48 -4.81 -7.49
N LYS A 58 -0.24 -4.40 -8.73
CA LYS A 58 -0.73 -5.05 -9.94
C LYS A 58 0.37 -5.90 -10.56
N LEU A 59 0.02 -7.04 -11.14
CA LEU A 59 0.97 -7.82 -11.94
C LEU A 59 1.44 -6.99 -13.16
N SER A 60 2.74 -6.70 -13.24
CA SER A 60 3.36 -5.80 -14.24
C SER A 60 3.55 -6.44 -15.60
N ASN A 61 3.75 -7.76 -15.63
CA ASN A 61 4.05 -8.53 -16.84
C ASN A 61 3.03 -9.64 -17.02
N ALA A 62 2.00 -9.39 -17.83
CA ALA A 62 1.47 -10.44 -18.69
C ALA A 62 1.64 -9.99 -20.14
N THR A 63 2.88 -9.73 -20.53
CA THR A 63 3.25 -9.82 -21.93
C THR A 63 3.21 -11.31 -22.28
N LEU A 64 2.49 -11.67 -23.33
CA LEU A 64 2.47 -13.00 -23.96
C LEU A 64 3.88 -13.33 -24.50
N SER A 65 4.86 -13.51 -23.62
CA SER A 65 6.04 -14.28 -23.95
C SER A 65 5.61 -15.73 -23.78
N ILE A 66 5.20 -16.35 -24.89
CA ILE A 66 5.12 -17.80 -25.06
C ILE A 66 6.54 -18.33 -24.91
N ASP A 67 7.11 -18.27 -23.71
CA ASP A 67 8.27 -19.08 -23.38
C ASP A 67 7.72 -20.40 -22.85
N LYS A 68 7.82 -21.41 -23.73
CA LYS A 68 7.14 -22.71 -23.71
C LYS A 68 7.47 -23.58 -22.48
N LYS A 69 8.17 -23.03 -21.47
CA LYS A 69 8.71 -23.75 -20.32
C LYS A 69 8.11 -23.37 -18.97
N ILE A 70 7.39 -22.25 -18.87
CA ILE A 70 6.59 -21.95 -17.67
C ILE A 70 5.13 -22.30 -17.96
N ASN A 71 4.76 -23.56 -17.70
CA ASN A 71 3.37 -23.99 -17.59
C ASN A 71 2.75 -23.43 -16.31
N LEU A 72 2.67 -22.11 -16.21
CA LEU A 72 1.68 -21.50 -15.35
C LEU A 72 0.48 -21.28 -16.26
N HIS A 73 -0.43 -22.26 -16.25
CA HIS A 73 -1.75 -22.14 -16.87
C HIS A 73 -2.57 -21.13 -16.04
N LEU A 74 -2.05 -19.91 -15.96
CA LEU A 74 -2.80 -18.77 -15.48
C LEU A 74 -3.74 -18.42 -16.62
N PRO A 75 -5.06 -18.38 -16.37
CA PRO A 75 -5.99 -17.92 -17.39
C PRO A 75 -5.52 -16.54 -17.85
N THR A 76 -5.54 -16.32 -19.15
CA THR A 76 -5.20 -15.05 -19.83
C THR A 76 -5.97 -13.84 -19.26
N SER A 77 -6.98 -14.08 -18.41
CA SER A 77 -7.73 -13.09 -17.63
C SER A 77 -7.04 -12.53 -16.38
N LEU A 78 -5.82 -12.97 -16.00
CA LEU A 78 -5.10 -12.38 -14.85
C LEU A 78 -4.39 -11.05 -15.19
N LEU A 79 -4.39 -10.63 -16.45
CA LEU A 79 -4.03 -9.26 -16.88
C LEU A 79 -4.98 -8.26 -16.21
N GLY A 80 -4.56 -7.65 -15.11
CA GLY A 80 -5.42 -6.69 -14.42
C GLY A 80 -5.60 -6.91 -12.93
N ILE A 81 -5.17 -8.05 -12.37
CA ILE A 81 -5.48 -8.37 -10.98
C ILE A 81 -4.52 -7.66 -10.02
N TYR A 82 -5.11 -7.00 -9.04
CA TYR A 82 -4.41 -6.51 -7.86
C TYR A 82 -4.06 -7.70 -6.95
N ILE A 83 -2.78 -8.07 -6.95
CA ILE A 83 -2.20 -9.05 -6.03
C ILE A 83 -2.12 -8.46 -4.63
N LEU A 84 -1.73 -7.19 -4.52
CA LEU A 84 -1.70 -6.45 -3.25
C LEU A 84 -2.87 -5.45 -3.23
N GLN A 85 -3.66 -5.45 -2.17
CA GLN A 85 -4.91 -4.70 -2.05
C GLN A 85 -4.95 -3.94 -0.73
N ASP A 86 -5.38 -2.67 -0.81
CA ASP A 86 -5.70 -1.80 0.33
C ASP A 86 -4.59 -1.69 1.38
N PHE A 87 -3.33 -1.64 0.93
CA PHE A 87 -2.21 -1.47 1.85
C PHE A 87 -2.20 -0.04 2.41
N LYS A 88 -2.05 0.08 3.73
CA LYS A 88 -1.88 1.36 4.42
C LYS A 88 -0.54 1.37 5.14
N TYR A 89 0.19 2.49 5.05
CA TYR A 89 1.42 2.67 5.81
C TYR A 89 1.10 2.70 7.31
N SER A 90 1.78 1.83 8.08
CA SER A 90 1.58 1.68 9.52
C SER A 90 2.77 2.18 10.35
N GLY A 91 3.79 2.78 9.72
CA GLY A 91 5.02 3.19 10.38
C GLY A 91 6.11 2.11 10.29
N ASP A 92 7.33 2.43 10.74
CA ASP A 92 8.45 1.47 10.82
C ASP A 92 8.71 0.68 9.52
N ASN A 93 8.64 1.36 8.38
CA ASN A 93 8.79 0.75 7.05
C ASN A 93 7.82 -0.42 6.83
N ARG A 94 6.60 -0.35 7.39
CA ARG A 94 5.58 -1.39 7.29
C ARG A 94 4.30 -0.86 6.66
N TRP A 95 3.67 -1.73 5.87
CA TRP A 95 2.33 -1.51 5.33
C TRP A 95 1.47 -2.73 5.59
N ASP A 96 0.24 -2.54 6.03
CA ASP A 96 -0.72 -3.61 6.31
C ASP A 96 -1.88 -3.56 5.32
N GLY A 97 -2.29 -4.72 4.81
CA GLY A 97 -3.32 -4.85 3.79
C GLY A 97 -3.66 -6.31 3.50
N MET A 98 -4.03 -6.58 2.26
CA MET A 98 -4.49 -7.90 1.82
C MET A 98 -3.73 -8.39 0.59
N ILE A 99 -3.44 -9.69 0.53
CA ILE A 99 -2.83 -10.33 -0.64
C ILE A 99 -3.79 -11.35 -1.25
N PHE A 100 -4.03 -11.24 -2.55
CA PHE A 100 -4.76 -12.23 -3.33
C PHE A 100 -3.79 -13.28 -3.87
N ASP A 101 -4.09 -14.57 -3.62
CA ASP A 101 -3.37 -15.70 -4.19
C ASP A 101 -4.15 -16.28 -5.38
N PRO A 102 -3.67 -16.10 -6.64
CA PRO A 102 -4.37 -16.61 -7.82
C PRO A 102 -4.49 -18.13 -7.86
N LYS A 103 -3.59 -18.87 -7.21
CA LYS A 103 -3.61 -20.35 -7.21
C LYS A 103 -4.76 -20.88 -6.38
N SER A 104 -4.94 -20.33 -5.17
CA SER A 104 -6.04 -20.73 -4.29
C SER A 104 -7.32 -19.91 -4.48
N LYS A 105 -7.28 -18.83 -5.28
CA LYS A 105 -8.37 -17.85 -5.48
C LYS A 105 -8.88 -17.25 -4.17
N LYS A 106 -7.99 -17.05 -3.21
CA LYS A 106 -8.32 -16.57 -1.86
C LYS A 106 -7.50 -15.34 -1.52
N THR A 107 -8.08 -14.49 -0.69
CA THR A 107 -7.43 -13.29 -0.16
C THR A 107 -7.06 -13.50 1.31
N TYR A 108 -5.86 -13.09 1.68
CA TYR A 108 -5.30 -13.27 3.03
C TYR A 108 -4.82 -11.94 3.60
N LYS A 109 -4.75 -11.85 4.94
CA LYS A 109 -4.08 -10.72 5.58
C LYS A 109 -2.60 -10.74 5.20
N CYS A 110 -2.05 -9.56 4.96
CA CYS A 110 -0.68 -9.40 4.55
C CYS A 110 -0.07 -8.15 5.14
N TYR A 111 1.22 -8.19 5.46
CA TYR A 111 2.00 -6.97 5.61
C TYR A 111 3.19 -6.99 4.66
N LEU A 112 3.56 -5.81 4.20
CA LEU A 112 4.82 -5.52 3.53
C LEU A 112 5.74 -4.88 4.56
N LYS A 113 7.02 -5.23 4.52
CA LYS A 113 8.07 -4.49 5.24
C LYS A 113 9.23 -4.22 4.29
N LEU A 114 9.66 -2.97 4.20
CA LEU A 114 10.87 -2.60 3.49
C LEU A 114 12.04 -2.75 4.46
N GLU A 115 12.94 -3.68 4.15
CA GLU A 115 14.13 -3.95 4.95
C GLU A 115 15.27 -2.98 4.56
N ASP A 116 16.26 -2.84 5.44
CA ASP A 116 17.35 -1.85 5.27
C ASP A 116 18.22 -2.13 4.04
N ASP A 117 18.27 -3.38 3.57
CA ASP A 117 18.97 -3.78 2.34
C ASP A 117 18.19 -3.46 1.06
N GLY A 118 17.00 -2.85 1.19
CA GLY A 118 16.11 -2.48 0.09
C GLY A 118 15.24 -3.62 -0.43
N THR A 119 15.29 -4.81 0.18
CA THR A 119 14.35 -5.89 -0.12
C THR A 119 13.00 -5.66 0.54
N MET A 120 11.94 -6.16 -0.09
CA MET A 120 10.60 -6.09 0.48
C MET A 120 10.19 -7.47 0.98
N LYS A 121 10.03 -7.58 2.30
CA LYS A 121 9.38 -8.73 2.92
C LYS A 121 7.89 -8.66 2.68
N VAL A 122 7.32 -9.75 2.16
CA VAL A 122 5.89 -9.92 1.91
C VAL A 122 5.39 -11.09 2.75
N ARG A 123 4.59 -10.81 3.78
CA ARG A 123 4.14 -11.82 4.75
C ARG A 123 2.63 -12.00 4.68
N GLY A 124 2.16 -13.06 4.02
CA GLY A 124 0.75 -13.45 3.98
C GLY A 124 0.38 -14.47 5.06
N TYR A 125 -0.76 -14.31 5.74
CA TYR A 125 -1.18 -15.18 6.84
C TYR A 125 -2.71 -15.31 7.00
N LYS A 126 -3.13 -16.37 7.68
CA LYS A 126 -4.53 -16.63 8.07
C LYS A 126 -4.66 -16.47 9.58
N GLY A 127 -5.56 -15.60 10.04
CA GLY A 127 -5.73 -15.32 11.47
C GLY A 127 -4.58 -14.44 12.00
N ILE A 128 -3.63 -15.04 12.74
CA ILE A 128 -2.46 -14.34 13.31
C ILE A 128 -1.22 -14.46 12.41
N SER A 129 -0.36 -13.45 12.45
CA SER A 129 0.82 -13.34 11.57
C SER A 129 1.84 -14.46 11.74
N LEU A 130 1.83 -15.16 12.89
CA LEU A 130 2.70 -16.31 13.15
C LEU A 130 2.41 -17.48 12.19
N PHE A 131 1.16 -17.69 11.78
CA PHE A 131 0.75 -18.80 10.90
C PHE A 131 0.58 -18.35 9.45
N GLY A 132 1.70 -18.30 8.72
CA GLY A 132 1.67 -18.07 7.27
C GLY A 132 3.05 -18.17 6.64
N LYS A 133 3.25 -17.49 5.50
CA LYS A 133 4.50 -17.56 4.73
C LYS A 133 5.05 -16.17 4.44
N SER A 134 6.38 -16.08 4.39
CA SER A 134 7.11 -14.90 3.92
C SER A 134 7.71 -15.15 2.54
N GLN A 135 7.81 -14.10 1.75
CA GLN A 135 8.70 -14.01 0.60
C GLN A 135 9.50 -12.72 0.69
N TYR A 136 10.65 -12.66 0.02
CA TYR A 136 11.46 -11.46 -0.09
C TYR A 136 11.55 -11.08 -1.56
N TRP A 137 11.02 -9.93 -1.89
CA TRP A 137 10.96 -9.41 -3.26
C TRP A 137 12.06 -8.39 -3.46
N THR A 138 12.61 -8.34 -4.67
CA THR A 138 13.67 -7.40 -5.03
C THR A 138 13.13 -6.29 -5.91
N ARG A 139 13.60 -5.07 -5.68
CA ARG A 139 13.21 -3.92 -6.50
C ARG A 139 13.84 -4.01 -7.88
N ILE A 140 13.03 -3.88 -8.92
CA ILE A 140 13.53 -3.68 -10.28
C ILE A 140 13.94 -2.20 -10.42
N ARG A 141 15.18 -1.97 -10.84
CA ARG A 141 15.69 -0.64 -11.20
C ARG A 141 15.44 -0.37 -12.67
#